data_AF-M7BQ21-F1
#
_entry.id   AF-M7BQ21-F1
#
_cell.length_a   1.000
_cell.length_b   1.000
_cell.length_c   1.000
_cell.angle_alpha   90.00
_cell.angle_beta   90.00
_cell.angle_gamma   90.00
#
_symmetry.space_group_name_H-M   'P 1'
#
loop_
_entity.id
_entity.type
_entity.pdbx_description
1 polymer ?
#
loop_
_entity_poly.entity_id
_entity_poly.type
_entity_poly.pdbx_seq_one_letter_code
_entity_poly.pdbx_strand_id
1 'polypeptide(L)'
;MGIVFLFLLIYLVFTSFWPVSALYLAWVIFDWDAPEQGGRRSAWVRNWPVWKHFRDYFPIQLVKTHSLLPSHNYIIGAHPHGILCVGAFCNFITESTGFSEKFPGIRPFLATLAGNFRLPVFREYLMSGGLCPVTRQAIGYLLSQNGSGNAVAVVIGGAAESLSCQPGITTLILKNRKGFVRMALQHGHNYIIGAHPHGILCVGAFCNFITESTGFSEKFPGIRPFLATLAGNFRLPVFREYLMSGGLCPVTRQAIGYLLSQNGSGNAVAVVIGGAAESLSCQPGITTLILKNRKGFVRMALQHGAHLVPAFSFGENDLFRQVVFEEGSWMRGIQKRFQKLVGFAPCVFYGRGLTSIHSRGFLPYPKPITTVSLSGLSKAHLVPAFSFGENDLFRQVVFEEGSWMRGIQKRFQKLVGFAPCVFYGRGLTSIHSRGFLPYPKPITTVIGEPVTVPRIKEPSHETVDLYHAMYIRSLLKLFNDHKAKYGLSEADELRIL
;
A
#
# COMPACT_ATOMS: atom_id res chain seq x y z
N MET A 1 -6.68 25.42 -21.55
CA MET A 1 -7.17 26.06 -20.32
C MET A 1 -6.08 26.84 -19.59
N GLY A 2 -5.04 26.22 -19.02
CA GLY A 2 -4.04 26.95 -18.20
C GLY A 2 -3.34 28.14 -18.87
N ILE A 3 -2.93 28.00 -20.14
CA ILE A 3 -2.28 29.08 -20.90
C ILE A 3 -3.22 30.27 -21.12
N VAL A 4 -4.50 30.01 -21.40
CA VAL A 4 -5.50 31.06 -21.61
C VAL A 4 -5.72 31.85 -20.32
N PHE A 5 -5.85 31.17 -19.18
CA PHE A 5 -5.97 31.83 -17.87
C PHE A 5 -4.70 32.58 -17.48
N LEU A 6 -3.52 32.07 -17.83
CA LEU A 6 -2.27 32.79 -17.64
C LEU A 6 -2.26 34.11 -18.41
N PHE A 7 -2.60 34.10 -19.71
CA PHE A 7 -2.70 35.33 -20.50
C PHE A 7 -3.79 36.28 -19.98
N LEU A 8 -4.93 35.75 -19.52
CA LEU A 8 -5.96 36.55 -18.88
C LEU A 8 -5.45 37.23 -17.61
N LEU A 9 -4.76 36.50 -16.72
CA LEU A 9 -4.18 37.06 -15.51
C LEU A 9 -3.15 38.15 -15.81
N ILE A 10 -2.30 37.92 -16.82
CA ILE A 10 -1.33 38.92 -17.30
C ILE A 10 -2.06 40.15 -17.83
N TYR A 11 -3.09 39.96 -18.66
CA TYR A 11 -3.89 41.05 -19.21
C TYR A 11 -4.54 41.89 -18.11
N LEU A 12 -5.16 41.24 -17.11
CA LEU A 12 -5.85 41.91 -16.01
C LEU A 12 -4.92 42.83 -15.19
N VAL A 13 -3.62 42.52 -15.10
CA VAL A 13 -2.62 43.39 -14.44
C VAL A 13 -2.56 44.78 -15.07
N PHE A 14 -2.84 44.89 -16.37
CA PHE A 14 -2.84 46.17 -17.10
C PHE A 14 -4.21 46.84 -17.14
N THR A 15 -5.16 46.41 -16.30
CA THR A 15 -6.53 46.95 -16.22
C THR A 15 -6.89 47.35 -14.79
N SER A 16 -8.03 48.01 -14.60
CA SER A 16 -8.58 48.30 -13.25
C SER A 16 -8.86 47.04 -12.42
N PHE A 17 -8.87 45.85 -13.04
CA PHE A 17 -9.04 44.56 -12.39
C PHE A 17 -7.73 43.91 -11.90
N TRP A 18 -6.59 44.62 -11.93
CA TRP A 18 -5.31 44.12 -11.43
C TRP A 18 -5.33 43.53 -10.01
N PRO A 19 -6.20 43.99 -9.05
CA PRO A 19 -6.24 43.38 -7.72
C PRO A 19 -6.60 41.89 -7.75
N VAL A 20 -7.37 41.44 -8.73
CA VAL A 20 -7.70 40.02 -8.92
C VAL A 20 -6.45 39.20 -9.17
N SER A 21 -5.61 39.64 -10.10
CA SER A 21 -4.33 38.97 -10.42
C SER A 21 -3.36 39.01 -9.25
N ALA A 22 -3.28 40.14 -8.53
CA ALA A 22 -2.39 40.28 -7.38
C ALA A 22 -2.80 39.36 -6.21
N LEU A 23 -4.09 39.34 -5.85
CA LEU A 23 -4.61 38.46 -4.81
C LEU A 23 -4.45 36.98 -5.17
N TYR A 24 -4.72 36.62 -6.42
CA TYR A 24 -4.52 35.25 -6.88
C TYR A 24 -3.04 34.84 -6.86
N LEU A 25 -2.12 35.72 -7.29
CA LEU A 25 -0.69 35.42 -7.24
C LEU A 25 -0.19 35.28 -5.80
N ALA A 26 -0.63 36.15 -4.89
CA ALA A 26 -0.32 36.06 -3.46
C ALA A 26 -0.81 34.72 -2.89
N TRP A 27 -2.03 34.30 -3.25
CA TRP A 27 -2.54 32.97 -2.89
C TRP A 27 -1.67 31.84 -3.44
N VAL A 28 -1.29 31.87 -4.73
CA VAL A 28 -0.45 30.82 -5.33
C VAL A 28 0.92 30.73 -4.67
N ILE A 29 1.53 31.86 -4.29
CA ILE A 29 2.81 31.90 -3.57
C ILE A 29 2.66 31.26 -2.18
N PHE A 30 1.62 31.63 -1.44
CA PHE A 30 1.31 31.01 -0.15
C PHE A 30 1.01 29.51 -0.29
N ASP A 31 0.36 29.14 -1.40
CA ASP A 31 -0.13 27.79 -1.68
C ASP A 31 0.83 26.93 -2.52
N TRP A 32 2.09 27.33 -2.66
CA TRP A 32 2.99 26.77 -3.66
C TRP A 32 3.15 25.25 -3.54
N ASP A 33 3.30 24.75 -2.31
CA ASP A 33 3.59 23.35 -2.01
C ASP A 33 2.36 22.44 -1.93
N ALA A 34 1.14 22.96 -2.04
CA ALA A 34 -0.07 22.14 -1.91
C ALA A 34 -0.14 20.93 -2.87
N PRO A 35 0.31 21.00 -4.14
CA PRO A 35 0.35 19.83 -5.02
C PRO A 35 1.23 18.70 -4.48
N GLU A 36 2.34 19.05 -3.81
CA GLU A 36 3.28 18.09 -3.20
C GLU A 36 2.74 17.51 -1.87
N GLN A 37 1.65 18.07 -1.35
CA GLN A 37 1.03 17.70 -0.08
C GLN A 37 -0.39 17.15 -0.26
N GLY A 38 -0.66 16.51 -1.41
CA GLY A 38 -1.93 15.82 -1.69
C GLY A 38 -3.04 16.71 -2.25
N GLY A 39 -2.78 18.00 -2.46
CA GLY A 39 -3.69 18.93 -3.12
C GLY A 39 -5.02 19.15 -2.40
N ARG A 40 -6.04 19.57 -3.15
CA ARG A 40 -7.37 19.95 -2.65
C ARG A 40 -8.48 19.23 -3.39
N ARG A 41 -8.59 17.92 -3.17
CA ARG A 41 -9.60 17.10 -3.83
C ARG A 41 -11.01 17.56 -3.47
N SER A 42 -11.87 17.73 -4.47
CA SER A 42 -13.26 18.17 -4.31
C SER A 42 -14.21 17.06 -4.73
N ALA A 43 -15.03 16.57 -3.78
CA ALA A 43 -16.07 15.61 -4.10
C ALA A 43 -17.06 16.16 -5.14
N TRP A 44 -17.34 17.46 -5.10
CA TRP A 44 -18.23 18.12 -6.05
C TRP A 44 -17.70 18.05 -7.48
N VAL A 45 -16.42 18.41 -7.70
CA VAL A 45 -15.81 18.32 -9.05
C VAL A 45 -15.81 16.89 -9.55
N ARG A 46 -15.45 15.91 -8.71
CA ARG A 46 -15.40 14.49 -9.11
C ARG A 46 -16.77 13.90 -9.47
N ASN A 47 -17.86 14.51 -9.00
CA ASN A 47 -19.24 14.06 -9.24
C ASN A 47 -19.99 14.88 -10.31
N TRP A 48 -19.32 15.74 -11.09
CA TRP A 48 -20.01 16.51 -12.14
C TRP A 48 -20.72 15.61 -13.17
N PRO A 49 -21.94 15.98 -13.62
CA PRO A 49 -22.70 15.19 -14.60
C PRO A 49 -21.96 14.95 -15.92
N VAL A 50 -21.09 15.87 -16.33
CA VAL A 50 -20.25 15.74 -17.53
C VAL A 50 -19.39 14.47 -17.53
N TRP A 51 -19.00 13.97 -16.36
CA TRP A 51 -18.23 12.73 -16.26
C TRP A 51 -19.03 11.48 -16.63
N LYS A 52 -20.35 11.49 -16.42
CA LYS A 52 -21.23 10.40 -16.87
C LYS A 52 -21.29 10.38 -18.40
N HIS A 53 -21.46 11.54 -19.02
CA HIS A 53 -21.41 11.66 -20.49
C HIS A 53 -20.04 11.26 -21.06
N PHE A 54 -18.95 11.66 -20.39
CA PHE A 54 -17.59 11.27 -20.77
C PHE A 54 -17.39 9.75 -20.69
N ARG A 55 -17.84 9.11 -19.61
CA ARG A 55 -17.83 7.65 -19.46
C ARG A 55 -18.66 6.95 -20.53
N ASP A 56 -19.88 7.43 -20.77
CA ASP A 56 -20.84 6.81 -21.70
C ASP A 56 -20.42 6.98 -23.17
N TYR A 57 -19.63 8.00 -23.47
CA TYR A 57 -19.04 8.21 -24.79
C TYR A 57 -17.98 7.15 -25.15
N PHE A 58 -17.21 6.65 -24.17
CA PHE A 58 -16.17 5.61 -24.32
C PHE A 58 -16.54 4.25 -23.70
N PRO A 59 -17.83 3.98 -23.50
CA PRO A 59 -18.32 3.01 -22.52
C PRO A 59 -17.34 2.55 -21.43
N ILE A 60 -16.86 3.45 -20.56
CA ILE A 60 -15.77 3.14 -19.61
C ILE A 60 -16.27 2.30 -18.43
N GLN A 61 -15.55 1.22 -18.11
CA GLN A 61 -15.84 0.34 -16.98
C GLN A 61 -14.63 0.15 -16.06
N LEU A 62 -14.90 0.09 -14.75
CA LEU A 62 -13.94 -0.26 -13.71
C LEU A 62 -14.27 -1.62 -13.12
N VAL A 63 -13.36 -2.57 -13.28
CA VAL A 63 -13.48 -3.94 -12.78
C VAL A 63 -12.57 -4.12 -11.58
N LYS A 64 -13.18 -4.50 -10.45
CA LYS A 64 -12.48 -4.86 -9.23
C LYS A 64 -12.33 -6.37 -9.16
N THR A 65 -11.09 -6.87 -9.14
CA THR A 65 -10.83 -8.31 -8.92
C THR A 65 -10.68 -8.65 -7.45
N HIS A 66 -10.07 -7.75 -6.66
CA HIS A 66 -9.75 -7.97 -5.25
C HIS A 66 -10.13 -6.77 -4.39
N SER A 67 -10.38 -7.01 -3.10
CA SER A 67 -10.59 -5.93 -2.13
C SER A 67 -9.28 -5.31 -1.70
N LEU A 68 -9.25 -3.97 -1.69
CA LEU A 68 -8.18 -3.18 -1.11
C LEU A 68 -8.60 -2.79 0.31
N LEU A 69 -7.69 -2.93 1.27
CA LEU A 69 -7.91 -2.64 2.67
C LEU A 69 -7.74 -1.12 2.92
N PRO A 70 -8.71 -0.42 3.52
CA PRO A 70 -8.62 1.03 3.76
C PRO A 70 -7.51 1.46 4.72
N SER A 71 -7.01 0.52 5.52
CA SER A 71 -5.85 0.73 6.39
C SER A 71 -4.54 0.86 5.62
N HIS A 72 -4.55 0.54 4.31
CA HIS A 72 -3.36 0.39 3.50
C HIS A 72 -3.25 1.47 2.43
N ASN A 73 -2.01 1.87 2.14
CA ASN A 73 -1.74 2.70 0.98
C ASN A 73 -1.34 1.81 -0.21
N TYR A 74 -1.46 2.34 -1.42
CA TYR A 74 -1.24 1.59 -2.65
C TYR A 74 -0.53 2.47 -3.69
N ILE A 75 0.38 1.86 -4.44
CA ILE A 75 0.79 2.40 -5.74
C ILE A 75 0.12 1.54 -6.80
N ILE A 76 -0.81 2.13 -7.54
CA ILE A 76 -1.48 1.46 -8.66
C ILE A 76 -0.69 1.76 -9.93
N GLY A 77 -0.02 0.77 -10.50
CA GLY A 77 0.63 0.94 -11.80
C GLY A 77 -0.41 0.81 -12.91
N ALA A 78 -0.83 1.94 -13.48
CA ALA A 78 -1.84 1.99 -14.53
C ALA A 78 -1.21 1.83 -15.91
N HIS A 79 -1.77 0.91 -16.70
CA HIS A 79 -1.28 0.53 -18.03
C HIS A 79 -2.45 0.31 -19.00
N PRO A 80 -2.25 0.47 -20.33
CA PRO A 80 -1.23 1.32 -20.91
C PRO A 80 -1.57 2.81 -20.71
N HIS A 81 -0.63 3.71 -21.04
CA HIS A 81 -0.84 5.16 -21.04
C HIS A 81 -1.80 5.60 -22.15
N GLY A 82 -1.74 4.94 -23.32
CA GLY A 82 -2.36 5.47 -24.53
C GLY A 82 -1.89 6.90 -24.86
N ILE A 83 -2.66 7.65 -25.64
CA ILE A 83 -2.31 9.06 -25.93
C ILE A 83 -2.72 9.99 -24.78
N LEU A 84 -3.91 9.80 -24.20
CA LEU A 84 -4.51 10.73 -23.22
C LEU A 84 -4.85 10.09 -21.85
N CYS A 85 -4.57 8.80 -21.61
CA CYS A 85 -4.92 8.10 -20.36
C CYS A 85 -6.40 8.25 -19.96
N VAL A 86 -7.33 8.10 -20.90
CA VAL A 86 -8.77 8.32 -20.71
C VAL A 86 -9.33 7.40 -19.64
N GLY A 87 -8.98 6.11 -19.65
CA GLY A 87 -9.40 5.14 -18.64
C GLY A 87 -8.90 5.51 -17.25
N ALA A 88 -7.61 5.82 -17.11
CA ALA A 88 -7.04 6.22 -15.82
C ALA A 88 -7.66 7.53 -15.29
N PHE A 89 -7.88 8.52 -16.15
CA PHE A 89 -8.57 9.75 -15.78
C PHE A 89 -9.98 9.46 -15.28
N CYS A 90 -10.80 8.76 -16.07
CA CYS A 90 -12.18 8.46 -15.70
C CYS A 90 -12.26 7.69 -14.37
N ASN A 91 -11.40 6.68 -14.19
CA ASN A 91 -11.47 5.78 -13.04
C ASN A 91 -10.88 6.32 -11.74
N PHE A 92 -9.80 7.09 -11.79
CA PHE A 92 -9.12 7.56 -10.57
C PHE A 92 -9.49 9.00 -10.21
N ILE A 93 -9.84 9.83 -11.20
CA ILE A 93 -10.12 11.26 -10.99
C ILE A 93 -11.61 11.52 -10.81
N THR A 94 -12.49 10.85 -11.56
CA THR A 94 -13.94 11.05 -11.44
C THR A 94 -14.61 9.98 -10.59
N GLU A 95 -15.86 10.18 -10.20
CA GLU A 95 -16.71 9.14 -9.58
C GLU A 95 -17.62 8.45 -10.60
N SER A 96 -17.48 8.73 -11.90
CA SER A 96 -18.42 8.24 -12.92
C SER A 96 -18.45 6.71 -13.07
N THR A 97 -17.38 6.00 -12.71
CA THR A 97 -17.31 4.53 -12.70
C THR A 97 -17.50 3.91 -11.32
N GLY A 98 -17.87 4.71 -10.31
CA GLY A 98 -18.17 4.24 -8.95
C GLY A 98 -16.94 3.76 -8.19
N PHE A 99 -15.80 4.46 -8.30
CA PHE A 99 -14.56 4.06 -7.61
C PHE A 99 -14.77 3.92 -6.10
N SER A 100 -15.39 4.93 -5.47
CA SER A 100 -15.60 4.93 -4.01
C SER A 100 -16.55 3.82 -3.55
N GLU A 101 -17.48 3.37 -4.40
CA GLU A 101 -18.38 2.24 -4.11
C GLU A 101 -17.63 0.90 -4.23
N LYS A 102 -16.78 0.75 -5.26
CA LYS A 102 -16.01 -0.47 -5.48
C LYS A 102 -14.90 -0.64 -4.44
N PHE A 103 -14.27 0.46 -4.03
CA PHE A 103 -13.19 0.49 -3.03
C PHE A 103 -13.54 1.42 -1.86
N PRO A 104 -14.48 1.04 -0.97
CA PRO A 104 -14.88 1.86 0.15
C PRO A 104 -13.69 2.20 1.05
N GLY A 105 -13.52 3.48 1.38
CA GLY A 105 -12.42 3.95 2.22
C GLY A 105 -11.07 4.13 1.52
N ILE A 106 -10.96 3.77 0.24
CA ILE A 106 -9.77 4.05 -0.58
C ILE A 106 -9.90 5.42 -1.25
N ARG A 107 -8.83 6.20 -1.19
CA ARG A 107 -8.74 7.55 -1.77
C ARG A 107 -7.84 7.50 -3.01
N PRO A 108 -8.40 7.55 -4.23
CA PRO A 108 -7.58 7.53 -5.44
C PRO A 108 -6.93 8.91 -5.66
N PHE A 109 -5.69 8.86 -6.16
CA PHE A 109 -4.94 9.98 -6.73
C PHE A 109 -4.34 9.54 -8.07
N LEU A 110 -4.21 10.45 -9.04
CA LEU A 110 -3.50 10.16 -10.30
C LEU A 110 -2.26 11.04 -10.41
N ALA A 111 -1.10 10.42 -10.50
CA ALA A 111 0.17 11.12 -10.67
C ALA A 111 0.34 11.55 -12.13
N THR A 112 0.63 12.83 -12.35
CA THR A 112 0.88 13.41 -13.68
C THR A 112 2.09 14.35 -13.65
N LEU A 113 2.49 14.86 -14.82
CA LEU A 113 3.67 15.70 -14.99
C LEU A 113 3.66 16.90 -14.03
N ALA A 114 4.73 17.06 -13.24
CA ALA A 114 4.85 18.13 -12.24
C ALA A 114 4.70 19.54 -12.83
N GLY A 115 5.11 19.73 -14.10
CA GLY A 115 4.95 21.00 -14.82
C GLY A 115 3.49 21.47 -14.93
N ASN A 116 2.51 20.55 -14.93
CA ASN A 116 1.09 20.90 -14.98
C ASN A 116 0.64 21.73 -13.76
N PHE A 117 1.32 21.59 -12.62
CA PHE A 117 0.99 22.27 -11.37
C PHE A 117 1.61 23.66 -11.23
N ARG A 118 2.35 24.11 -12.26
CA ARG A 118 2.90 25.48 -12.35
C ARG A 118 1.98 26.46 -13.08
N LEU A 119 0.96 25.97 -13.77
CA LEU A 119 0.04 26.81 -14.52
C LEU A 119 -1.11 27.30 -13.62
N PRO A 120 -1.29 28.63 -13.47
CA PRO A 120 -2.43 29.23 -12.78
C PRO A 120 -3.78 28.67 -13.21
N VAL A 121 -4.71 28.52 -12.26
CA VAL A 121 -6.09 28.03 -12.38
C VAL A 121 -6.18 26.56 -12.78
N PHE A 122 -5.31 26.11 -13.68
CA PHE A 122 -5.21 24.73 -14.10
C PHE A 122 -4.70 23.83 -12.98
N ARG A 123 -3.70 24.28 -12.21
CA ARG A 123 -3.20 23.52 -11.05
C ARG A 123 -4.31 23.24 -10.03
N GLU A 124 -5.18 24.21 -9.76
CA GLU A 124 -6.30 24.06 -8.82
C GLU A 124 -7.34 23.09 -9.37
N TYR A 125 -7.66 23.19 -10.66
CA TYR A 125 -8.55 22.26 -11.33
C TYR A 125 -8.02 20.82 -11.25
N LEU A 126 -6.72 20.60 -11.53
CA LEU A 126 -6.10 19.28 -11.43
C LEU A 126 -6.14 18.74 -9.99
N MET A 127 -5.74 19.55 -9.01
CA MET A 127 -5.81 19.17 -7.60
C MET A 127 -7.24 18.85 -7.14
N SER A 128 -8.24 19.57 -7.67
CA SER A 128 -9.66 19.32 -7.34
C SER A 128 -10.14 17.94 -7.78
N GLY A 129 -9.58 17.40 -8.86
CA GLY A 129 -9.82 16.02 -9.29
C GLY A 129 -9.08 14.96 -8.46
N GLY A 130 -8.06 15.36 -7.69
CA GLY A 130 -7.14 14.44 -7.02
C GLY A 130 -5.91 14.07 -7.85
N LEU A 131 -5.55 14.87 -8.86
CA LEU A 131 -4.25 14.72 -9.52
C LEU A 131 -3.14 15.26 -8.62
N CYS A 132 -1.98 14.60 -8.65
CA CYS A 132 -0.77 15.04 -7.96
C CYS A 132 0.45 15.02 -8.89
N PRO A 133 1.53 15.75 -8.55
CA PRO A 133 2.80 15.64 -9.27
C PRO A 133 3.36 14.21 -9.19
N VAL A 134 3.95 13.72 -10.28
CA VAL A 134 4.72 12.45 -10.32
C VAL A 134 6.14 12.66 -9.78
N THR A 135 6.23 13.14 -8.53
CA THR A 135 7.48 13.39 -7.82
C THR A 135 7.61 12.43 -6.64
N ARG A 136 8.86 12.16 -6.22
CA ARG A 136 9.09 11.34 -5.02
C ARG A 136 8.49 11.98 -3.76
N GLN A 137 8.49 13.31 -3.70
CA GLN A 137 7.95 14.08 -2.58
C GLN A 137 6.42 13.94 -2.50
N ALA A 138 5.67 14.27 -3.55
CA ALA A 138 4.21 14.12 -3.57
C ALA A 138 3.75 12.68 -3.31
N ILE A 139 4.35 11.71 -4.02
CA ILE A 139 4.00 10.29 -3.85
C ILE A 139 4.37 9.83 -2.43
N GLY A 140 5.57 10.19 -1.95
CA GLY A 140 6.03 9.86 -0.60
C GLY A 140 5.16 10.47 0.49
N TYR A 141 4.70 11.72 0.31
CA TYR A 141 3.75 12.39 1.21
C TYR A 141 2.46 11.58 1.31
N LEU A 142 1.83 11.26 0.17
CA LEU A 142 0.58 10.49 0.11
C LEU A 142 0.73 9.10 0.72
N LEU A 143 1.85 8.40 0.46
CA LEU A 143 2.12 7.07 1.02
C LEU A 143 2.52 7.12 2.49
N SER A 144 3.01 8.25 2.99
CA SER A 144 3.40 8.41 4.41
C SER A 144 2.20 8.55 5.35
N GLN A 145 1.05 8.99 4.84
CA GLN A 145 -0.17 9.20 5.63
C GLN A 145 -0.74 7.86 6.15
N ASN A 146 -0.61 7.57 7.45
CA ASN A 146 -1.07 6.31 8.04
C ASN A 146 -2.60 6.22 8.03
N GLY A 147 -3.15 5.04 7.68
CA GLY A 147 -4.60 4.78 7.72
C GLY A 147 -5.44 5.65 6.77
N SER A 148 -4.81 6.27 5.77
CA SER A 148 -5.48 7.19 4.83
C SER A 148 -6.17 6.46 3.67
N GLY A 149 -5.82 5.20 3.42
CA GLY A 149 -6.35 4.45 2.27
C GLY A 149 -5.90 5.03 0.94
N ASN A 150 -4.77 5.74 0.89
CA ASN A 150 -4.36 6.47 -0.31
C ASN A 150 -3.88 5.50 -1.38
N ALA A 151 -4.51 5.55 -2.56
CA ALA A 151 -4.11 4.80 -3.74
C ALA A 151 -3.60 5.75 -4.82
N VAL A 152 -2.28 5.78 -5.01
CA VAL A 152 -1.62 6.64 -5.99
C VAL A 152 -1.47 5.88 -7.29
N ALA A 153 -2.32 6.17 -8.26
CA ALA A 153 -2.21 5.66 -9.62
C ALA A 153 -1.07 6.38 -10.37
N VAL A 154 -0.14 5.60 -10.92
CA VAL A 154 0.98 6.10 -11.70
C VAL A 154 0.98 5.38 -13.04
N VAL A 155 0.94 6.14 -14.12
CA VAL A 155 1.06 5.59 -15.46
C VAL A 155 2.53 5.36 -15.77
N ILE A 156 3.01 4.14 -15.53
CA ILE A 156 4.44 3.83 -15.36
C ILE A 156 5.24 4.06 -16.65
N GLY A 157 4.69 3.68 -17.80
CA GLY A 157 5.34 3.88 -19.09
C GLY A 157 5.44 5.35 -19.50
N GLY A 158 4.54 6.19 -18.97
CA GLY A 158 4.55 7.64 -19.18
C GLY A 158 4.56 8.03 -20.66
N ALA A 159 5.20 9.16 -20.94
CA ALA A 159 5.34 9.68 -22.29
C ALA A 159 6.09 8.75 -23.26
N ALA A 160 6.91 7.80 -22.79
CA ALA A 160 7.63 6.88 -23.68
C ALA A 160 6.67 5.82 -24.26
N GLU A 161 5.66 5.44 -23.49
CA GLU A 161 4.65 4.48 -23.91
C GLU A 161 3.63 5.11 -24.87
N SER A 162 3.26 6.37 -24.64
CA SER A 162 2.37 7.12 -25.55
C SER A 162 2.97 7.32 -26.94
N LEU A 163 4.30 7.27 -27.09
CA LEU A 163 4.99 7.33 -28.37
C LEU A 163 4.89 6.05 -29.22
N SER A 164 4.39 4.97 -28.63
CA SER A 164 4.25 3.66 -29.25
C SER A 164 2.78 3.21 -29.27
N CYS A 165 1.83 4.12 -29.03
CA CYS A 165 0.41 3.81 -28.97
C CYS A 165 -0.11 3.48 -30.37
N GLN A 166 -0.47 2.21 -30.58
CA GLN A 166 -1.03 1.72 -31.83
C GLN A 166 -2.25 0.86 -31.55
N PRO A 167 -3.34 1.00 -32.32
CA PRO A 167 -4.50 0.12 -32.20
C PRO A 167 -4.13 -1.35 -32.42
N GLY A 168 -4.66 -2.23 -31.58
CA GLY A 168 -4.40 -3.67 -31.62
C GLY A 168 -3.02 -4.13 -31.14
N ILE A 169 -2.10 -3.22 -30.79
CA ILE A 169 -0.78 -3.57 -30.25
C ILE A 169 -0.64 -2.93 -28.87
N THR A 170 -0.40 -3.75 -27.83
CA THR A 170 -0.07 -3.26 -26.51
C THR A 170 1.42 -3.43 -26.22
N THR A 171 2.14 -2.32 -26.23
CA THR A 171 3.55 -2.25 -25.82
C THR A 171 3.64 -1.40 -24.55
N LEU A 172 4.21 -1.97 -23.49
CA LEU A 172 4.45 -1.29 -22.23
C LEU A 172 5.94 -0.97 -22.06
N ILE A 173 6.25 0.24 -21.62
CA ILE A 173 7.63 0.64 -21.29
C ILE A 173 7.83 0.49 -19.79
N LEU A 174 8.26 -0.69 -19.34
CA LEU A 174 8.26 -1.05 -17.92
C LEU A 174 9.58 -1.67 -17.45
N LYS A 175 10.35 -2.35 -18.31
CA LYS A 175 11.52 -3.17 -17.91
C LYS A 175 12.53 -2.42 -17.04
N ASN A 176 12.77 -1.15 -17.36
CA ASN A 176 13.71 -0.29 -16.65
C ASN A 176 13.03 0.73 -15.71
N ARG A 177 11.69 0.71 -15.58
CA ARG A 177 10.92 1.69 -14.79
C ARG A 177 10.74 1.20 -13.36
N LYS A 178 11.82 1.14 -12.58
CA LYS A 178 11.82 0.56 -11.23
C LYS A 178 11.52 1.53 -10.08
N GLY A 179 11.34 2.82 -10.39
CA GLY A 179 11.17 3.88 -9.38
C GLY A 179 9.95 3.71 -8.48
N PHE A 180 8.84 3.22 -9.03
CA PHE A 180 7.60 2.99 -8.27
C PHE A 180 7.74 1.83 -7.27
N VAL A 181 8.45 0.76 -7.66
CA VAL A 181 8.82 -0.34 -6.75
C VAL A 181 9.68 0.18 -5.61
N ARG A 182 10.68 1.01 -5.92
CA ARG A 182 11.54 1.63 -4.92
C ARG A 182 10.75 2.48 -3.92
N MET A 183 9.81 3.30 -4.40
CA MET A 183 8.92 4.07 -3.54
C MET A 183 8.07 3.17 -2.65
N ALA A 184 7.49 2.10 -3.19
CA ALA A 184 6.69 1.17 -2.41
C ALA A 184 7.49 0.46 -1.30
N LEU A 185 8.76 0.09 -1.58
CA LEU A 185 9.67 -0.48 -0.59
C LEU A 185 10.07 0.55 0.49
N GLN A 186 10.28 1.80 0.15
CA GLN A 186 10.77 2.82 1.11
C GLN A 186 9.73 3.26 2.14
N HIS A 187 8.46 3.26 1.75
CA HIS A 187 7.35 3.62 2.62
C HIS A 187 6.74 2.32 3.17
N GLY A 188 6.96 1.98 4.47
CA GLY A 188 6.51 0.73 5.18
C GLY A 188 5.47 0.88 6.31
N HIS A 189 4.50 -0.06 6.46
CA HIS A 189 3.47 -0.05 7.54
C HIS A 189 4.11 -0.46 8.87
N ASN A 190 3.38 -0.20 9.96
CA ASN A 190 3.61 -0.85 11.24
C ASN A 190 2.69 -2.08 11.34
N TYR A 191 3.06 -3.06 12.15
CA TYR A 191 2.40 -4.35 12.24
C TYR A 191 2.00 -4.61 13.69
N ILE A 192 0.86 -5.27 13.87
CA ILE A 192 0.52 -5.96 15.10
C ILE A 192 0.52 -7.45 14.78
N ILE A 193 1.47 -8.18 15.36
CA ILE A 193 1.56 -9.62 15.18
C ILE A 193 0.76 -10.29 16.32
N GLY A 194 -0.34 -10.96 15.99
CA GLY A 194 -1.11 -11.75 16.95
C GLY A 194 -0.46 -13.11 17.14
N ALA A 195 0.39 -13.23 18.16
CA ALA A 195 1.18 -14.43 18.41
C ALA A 195 0.40 -15.43 19.29
N HIS A 196 0.46 -16.71 18.90
CA HIS A 196 -0.17 -17.84 19.59
C HIS A 196 0.67 -19.12 19.46
N PRO A 197 0.50 -20.12 20.35
CA PRO A 197 -0.08 -19.96 21.67
C PRO A 197 0.90 -19.26 22.62
N HIS A 198 0.42 -18.81 23.79
CA HIS A 198 1.29 -18.21 24.81
C HIS A 198 2.30 -19.22 25.39
N GLY A 199 1.92 -20.49 25.54
CA GLY A 199 2.68 -21.45 26.34
C GLY A 199 2.85 -20.96 27.79
N ILE A 200 3.77 -21.55 28.55
CA ILE A 200 4.07 -21.08 29.92
C ILE A 200 4.94 -19.81 29.89
N LEU A 201 6.02 -19.83 29.12
CA LEU A 201 7.01 -18.74 29.04
C LEU A 201 7.05 -18.02 27.69
N CYS A 202 6.31 -18.48 26.67
CA CYS A 202 6.30 -17.94 25.32
C CYS A 202 7.72 -17.80 24.71
N VAL A 203 8.50 -18.87 24.81
CA VAL A 203 9.89 -18.95 24.36
C VAL A 203 10.03 -18.63 22.86
N GLY A 204 9.12 -19.12 22.03
CA GLY A 204 9.08 -18.85 20.60
C GLY A 204 8.90 -17.36 20.28
N ALA A 205 7.96 -16.68 20.94
CA ALA A 205 7.81 -15.24 20.72
C ALA A 205 9.04 -14.46 21.19
N PHE A 206 9.65 -14.87 22.30
CA PHE A 206 10.90 -14.28 22.77
C PHE A 206 12.04 -14.48 21.76
N CYS A 207 12.31 -15.72 21.35
CA CYS A 207 13.37 -16.03 20.40
C CYS A 207 13.18 -15.32 19.05
N ASN A 208 11.95 -15.28 18.52
CA ASN A 208 11.69 -14.68 17.21
C ASN A 208 11.68 -13.15 17.19
N PHE A 209 11.17 -12.50 18.24
CA PHE A 209 10.91 -11.04 18.21
C PHE A 209 11.85 -10.22 19.08
N ILE A 210 12.56 -10.83 20.03
CA ILE A 210 13.47 -10.13 20.96
C ILE A 210 14.94 -10.48 20.69
N THR A 211 15.22 -11.61 20.05
CA THR A 211 16.60 -12.06 19.77
C THR A 211 16.82 -12.27 18.29
N GLU A 212 18.09 -12.29 17.86
CA GLU A 212 18.47 -12.65 16.49
C GLU A 212 18.75 -14.16 16.31
N SER A 213 18.43 -15.00 17.30
CA SER A 213 18.71 -16.44 17.25
C SER A 213 18.07 -17.17 16.06
N THR A 214 16.99 -16.61 15.51
CA THR A 214 16.28 -17.14 14.33
C THR A 214 16.48 -16.30 13.07
N GLY A 215 17.37 -15.29 13.10
CA GLY A 215 17.65 -14.37 11.99
C GLY A 215 16.46 -13.50 11.59
N PHE A 216 15.79 -12.83 12.56
CA PHE A 216 14.61 -12.02 12.26
C PHE A 216 14.96 -10.86 11.33
N SER A 217 16.06 -10.15 11.62
CA SER A 217 16.52 -9.02 10.81
C SER A 217 16.88 -9.40 9.37
N GLU A 218 17.41 -10.60 9.16
CA GLU A 218 17.72 -11.16 7.84
C GLU A 218 16.44 -11.55 7.07
N LYS A 219 15.48 -12.19 7.76
CA LYS A 219 14.22 -12.64 7.16
C LYS A 219 13.26 -11.48 6.86
N PHE A 220 13.29 -10.43 7.68
CA PHE A 220 12.40 -9.27 7.59
C PHE A 220 13.19 -7.96 7.64
N PRO A 221 14.02 -7.67 6.61
CA PRO A 221 14.89 -6.51 6.61
C PRO A 221 14.07 -5.22 6.68
N GLY A 222 14.48 -4.30 7.56
CA GLY A 222 13.81 -3.00 7.75
C GLY A 222 12.55 -3.03 8.63
N ILE A 223 12.20 -4.18 9.20
CA ILE A 223 11.17 -4.33 10.22
C ILE A 223 11.80 -4.38 11.61
N ARG A 224 11.31 -3.54 12.53
CA ARG A 224 11.79 -3.53 13.92
C ARG A 224 10.78 -4.27 14.82
N PRO A 225 11.12 -5.46 15.35
CA PRO A 225 10.20 -6.19 16.20
C PRO A 225 10.17 -5.59 17.62
N PHE A 226 8.99 -5.67 18.24
CA PHE A 226 8.75 -5.39 19.65
C PHE A 226 7.84 -6.47 20.21
N LEU A 227 8.12 -6.99 21.41
CA LEU A 227 7.22 -7.94 22.08
C LEU A 227 6.47 -7.23 23.21
N ALA A 228 5.15 -7.21 23.11
CA ALA A 228 4.28 -6.66 24.14
C ALA A 228 4.07 -7.67 25.26
N THR A 229 4.48 -7.31 26.48
CA THR A 229 4.35 -8.14 27.70
C THR A 229 3.66 -7.37 28.82
N LEU A 230 3.41 -8.04 29.96
CA LEU A 230 2.70 -7.48 31.10
C LEU A 230 3.31 -6.14 31.56
N ALA A 231 2.47 -5.11 31.69
CA ALA A 231 2.91 -3.78 32.11
C ALA A 231 3.57 -3.75 33.51
N GLY A 232 3.20 -4.69 34.38
CA GLY A 232 3.81 -4.86 35.70
C GLY A 232 5.33 -5.15 35.65
N ASN A 233 5.81 -5.79 34.59
CA ASN A 233 7.24 -6.09 34.42
C ASN A 233 8.12 -4.82 34.34
N PHE A 234 7.52 -3.68 33.98
CA PHE A 234 8.21 -2.40 33.81
C PHE A 234 8.20 -1.53 35.07
N ARG A 235 7.75 -2.05 36.23
CA ARG A 235 7.75 -1.33 37.51
C ARG A 235 9.03 -1.51 38.32
N LEU A 236 9.77 -2.60 38.09
CA LEU A 236 10.99 -2.90 38.83
C LEU A 236 12.19 -2.20 38.16
N PRO A 237 12.95 -1.35 38.87
CA PRO A 237 14.17 -0.75 38.33
C PRO A 237 15.19 -1.83 37.98
N VAL A 238 16.10 -1.54 37.04
CA VAL A 238 17.06 -2.47 36.42
C VAL A 238 16.41 -3.56 35.55
N PHE A 239 15.43 -4.30 36.06
CA PHE A 239 14.70 -5.30 35.26
C PHE A 239 13.94 -4.64 34.10
N ARG A 240 13.31 -3.49 34.35
CA ARG A 240 12.72 -2.64 33.32
C ARG A 240 13.69 -2.33 32.19
N GLU A 241 14.91 -1.89 32.53
CA GLU A 241 15.92 -1.49 31.55
C GLU A 241 16.39 -2.67 30.70
N TYR A 242 16.56 -3.84 31.33
CA TYR A 242 16.86 -5.08 30.63
C TYR A 242 15.76 -5.49 29.63
N LEU A 243 14.49 -5.37 30.02
CA LEU A 243 13.39 -5.68 29.11
C LEU A 243 13.31 -4.68 27.95
N MET A 244 13.46 -3.38 28.24
CA MET A 244 13.41 -2.33 27.23
C MET A 244 14.58 -2.42 26.24
N SER A 245 15.77 -2.79 26.70
CA SER A 245 16.94 -2.94 25.81
C SER A 245 16.77 -4.07 24.79
N GLY A 246 16.05 -5.13 25.16
CA GLY A 246 15.68 -6.22 24.25
C GLY A 246 14.54 -5.88 23.27
N GLY A 247 13.85 -4.74 23.43
CA GLY A 247 12.70 -4.38 22.60
C GLY A 247 11.35 -4.90 23.15
N LEU A 248 11.28 -5.30 24.43
CA LEU A 248 9.99 -5.54 25.06
C LEU A 248 9.30 -4.21 25.41
N CYS A 249 7.97 -4.20 25.28
CA CYS A 249 7.14 -3.06 25.64
C CYS A 249 5.95 -3.49 26.50
N PRO A 250 5.36 -2.59 27.30
CA PRO A 250 4.17 -2.91 28.06
C PRO A 250 2.96 -3.06 27.12
N VAL A 251 2.12 -4.07 27.35
CA VAL A 251 0.88 -4.33 26.60
C VAL A 251 -0.22 -3.35 26.98
N THR A 252 0.00 -2.06 26.69
CA THR A 252 -0.94 -0.97 26.93
C THR A 252 -1.31 -0.27 25.63
N ARG A 253 -2.52 0.30 25.57
CA ARG A 253 -2.94 1.08 24.39
C ARG A 253 -1.99 2.24 24.09
N GLN A 254 -1.45 2.88 25.13
CA GLN A 254 -0.53 4.01 25.01
C GLN A 254 0.81 3.59 24.38
N ALA A 255 1.43 2.52 24.89
CA ALA A 255 2.73 2.08 24.38
C ALA A 255 2.63 1.48 22.97
N ILE A 256 1.64 0.62 22.75
CA ILE A 256 1.35 0.07 21.42
C ILE A 256 1.01 1.21 20.46
N GLY A 257 0.14 2.14 20.86
CA GLY A 257 -0.23 3.30 20.05
C GLY A 257 0.95 4.18 19.68
N TYR A 258 1.85 4.45 20.64
CA TYR A 258 3.09 5.20 20.40
C TYR A 258 3.99 4.52 19.37
N LEU A 259 4.22 3.20 19.49
CA LEU A 259 5.04 2.44 18.55
C LEU A 259 4.40 2.40 17.14
N LEU A 260 3.08 2.30 17.07
CA LEU A 260 2.36 2.27 15.80
C LEU A 260 2.16 3.67 15.19
N SER A 261 2.25 4.74 15.96
CA SER A 261 2.12 6.13 15.46
C SER A 261 3.43 6.70 14.93
N GLN A 262 4.58 6.03 15.14
CA GLN A 262 5.85 6.50 14.61
C GLN A 262 5.85 6.43 13.07
N ASN A 263 5.95 7.60 12.43
CA ASN A 263 5.94 7.71 10.98
C ASN A 263 7.20 7.07 10.39
N GLY A 264 7.00 6.03 9.57
CA GLY A 264 8.11 5.36 8.92
C GLY A 264 9.04 4.70 9.94
N SER A 265 8.50 3.96 10.90
CA SER A 265 9.31 3.13 11.80
C SER A 265 9.38 1.66 11.36
N GLY A 266 8.36 1.12 10.68
CA GLY A 266 8.36 -0.31 10.31
C GLY A 266 8.26 -1.20 11.55
N ASN A 267 7.64 -0.70 12.62
CA ASN A 267 7.55 -1.38 13.89
C ASN A 267 6.57 -2.55 13.79
N ALA A 268 7.00 -3.74 14.20
CA ALA A 268 6.16 -4.91 14.34
C ALA A 268 5.96 -5.23 15.82
N VAL A 269 4.79 -4.90 16.35
CA VAL A 269 4.44 -5.15 17.75
C VAL A 269 3.77 -6.51 17.87
N ALA A 270 4.52 -7.52 18.31
CA ALA A 270 3.99 -8.83 18.64
C ALA A 270 3.22 -8.78 19.96
N VAL A 271 1.98 -9.22 19.95
CA VAL A 271 1.10 -9.31 21.11
C VAL A 271 0.64 -10.76 21.24
N VAL A 272 0.95 -11.37 22.38
CA VAL A 272 0.47 -12.72 22.69
C VAL A 272 -0.97 -12.62 23.17
N ILE A 273 -1.93 -12.82 22.26
CA ILE A 273 -3.32 -12.37 22.46
C ILE A 273 -4.03 -13.10 23.60
N GLY A 274 -3.73 -14.39 23.77
CA GLY A 274 -4.31 -15.21 24.83
C GLY A 274 -3.84 -14.83 26.23
N GLY A 275 -2.62 -14.27 26.34
CA GLY A 275 -2.01 -13.83 27.60
C GLY A 275 -2.01 -14.91 28.69
N ALA A 276 -2.11 -14.46 29.94
CA ALA A 276 -2.14 -15.34 31.11
C ALA A 276 -3.32 -16.34 31.15
N ALA A 277 -4.42 -16.07 30.44
CA ALA A 277 -5.54 -17.01 30.41
C ALA A 277 -5.22 -18.24 29.54
N GLU A 278 -4.46 -18.04 28.48
CA GLU A 278 -4.04 -19.11 27.57
C GLU A 278 -2.91 -19.94 28.20
N SER A 279 -1.97 -19.29 28.91
CA SER A 279 -0.93 -19.99 29.65
C SER A 279 -1.48 -20.90 30.76
N LEU A 280 -2.62 -20.54 31.36
CA LEU A 280 -3.30 -21.33 32.39
C LEU A 280 -3.93 -22.63 31.89
N SER A 281 -4.00 -22.82 30.57
CA SER A 281 -4.57 -23.99 29.91
C SER A 281 -3.50 -24.73 29.09
N CYS A 282 -2.22 -24.48 29.37
CA CYS A 282 -1.10 -25.05 28.65
C CYS A 282 -0.96 -26.54 28.99
N GLN A 283 -1.23 -27.40 28.01
CA GLN A 283 -1.10 -28.85 28.15
C GLN A 283 -0.36 -29.41 26.93
N PRO A 284 0.63 -30.30 27.12
CA PRO A 284 1.29 -30.95 26.00
C PRO A 284 0.30 -31.68 25.10
N GLY A 285 0.46 -31.55 23.78
CA GLY A 285 -0.43 -32.13 22.77
C GLY A 285 -1.79 -31.46 22.59
N ILE A 286 -2.16 -30.46 23.40
CA ILE A 286 -3.43 -29.71 23.28
C ILE A 286 -3.14 -28.22 23.14
N THR A 287 -3.59 -27.61 22.06
CA THR A 287 -3.52 -26.15 21.88
C THR A 287 -4.88 -25.50 22.08
N THR A 288 -5.05 -24.84 23.22
CA THR A 288 -6.22 -24.00 23.50
C THR A 288 -5.88 -22.54 23.20
N LEU A 289 -6.66 -21.87 22.35
CA LEU A 289 -6.48 -20.45 22.03
C LEU A 289 -7.59 -19.59 22.62
N ILE A 290 -7.22 -18.52 23.31
CA ILE A 290 -8.17 -17.56 23.91
C ILE A 290 -8.21 -16.28 23.05
N LEU A 291 -8.93 -16.36 21.93
CA LEU A 291 -8.99 -15.27 20.94
C LEU A 291 -10.41 -14.70 20.71
N LYS A 292 -11.47 -15.52 20.87
CA LYS A 292 -12.84 -15.22 20.40
C LYS A 292 -13.32 -13.79 20.75
N ASN A 293 -13.11 -13.38 22.00
CA ASN A 293 -13.57 -12.09 22.54
C ASN A 293 -12.45 -11.03 22.69
N ARG A 294 -11.21 -11.34 22.30
CA ARG A 294 -10.05 -10.45 22.46
C ARG A 294 -9.90 -9.52 21.25
N LYS A 295 -10.74 -8.49 21.13
CA LYS A 295 -10.73 -7.57 19.95
C LYS A 295 -9.85 -6.32 20.10
N GLY A 296 -9.14 -6.16 21.23
CA GLY A 296 -8.36 -4.95 21.52
C GLY A 296 -7.23 -4.69 20.52
N PHE A 297 -6.47 -5.72 20.16
CA PHE A 297 -5.38 -5.61 19.19
C PHE A 297 -5.88 -5.26 17.78
N VAL A 298 -7.05 -5.81 17.38
CA VAL A 298 -7.74 -5.45 16.12
C VAL A 298 -8.12 -3.97 16.12
N ARG A 299 -8.69 -3.46 17.22
CA ARG A 299 -9.04 -2.04 17.35
C ARG A 299 -7.80 -1.14 17.26
N MET A 300 -6.70 -1.52 17.92
CA MET A 300 -5.43 -0.78 17.82
C MET A 300 -4.89 -0.76 16.39
N ALA A 301 -4.91 -1.90 15.69
CA ALA A 301 -4.48 -1.96 14.31
C ALA A 301 -5.30 -1.04 13.40
N LEU A 302 -6.62 -1.06 13.54
CA LEU A 302 -7.51 -0.18 12.78
C LEU A 302 -7.29 1.30 13.11
N GLN A 303 -7.12 1.65 14.39
CA GLN A 303 -6.90 3.04 14.84
C GLN A 303 -5.60 3.63 14.30
N HIS A 304 -4.56 2.81 14.15
CA HIS A 304 -3.23 3.28 13.74
C HIS A 304 -2.86 2.89 12.29
N GLY A 305 -3.77 2.26 11.55
CA GLY A 305 -3.49 1.77 10.18
C GLY A 305 -2.35 0.75 10.14
N ALA A 306 -2.27 -0.12 11.16
CA ALA A 306 -1.28 -1.18 11.25
C ALA A 306 -1.84 -2.51 10.69
N HIS A 307 -0.98 -3.33 10.11
CA HIS A 307 -1.37 -4.66 9.61
C HIS A 307 -1.56 -5.63 10.77
N LEU A 308 -2.61 -6.45 10.69
CA LEU A 308 -2.77 -7.61 11.55
C LEU A 308 -2.10 -8.81 10.90
N VAL A 309 -1.13 -9.40 11.59
CA VAL A 309 -0.43 -10.59 11.12
C VAL A 309 -0.60 -11.71 12.13
N PRO A 310 -1.27 -12.82 11.79
CA PRO A 310 -1.32 -13.97 12.66
C PRO A 310 0.05 -14.66 12.68
N ALA A 311 0.53 -15.01 13.87
CA ALA A 311 1.69 -15.86 14.05
C ALA A 311 1.35 -17.04 14.96
N PHE A 312 1.74 -18.25 14.54
CA PHE A 312 1.50 -19.47 15.29
C PHE A 312 2.82 -20.21 15.55
N SER A 313 3.09 -20.56 16.81
CA SER A 313 4.28 -21.27 17.29
C SER A 313 3.91 -22.70 17.69
N PHE A 314 4.29 -23.66 16.86
CA PHE A 314 4.19 -25.08 17.18
C PHE A 314 5.22 -25.47 18.25
N GLY A 315 4.88 -26.43 19.12
CA GLY A 315 5.78 -26.97 20.16
C GLY A 315 5.83 -26.20 21.48
N GLU A 316 5.22 -25.00 21.56
CA GLU A 316 5.23 -24.17 22.77
C GLU A 316 4.65 -24.86 24.02
N ASN A 317 3.51 -25.53 23.85
CA ASN A 317 2.83 -26.18 24.98
C ASN A 317 3.56 -27.43 25.48
N ASP A 318 4.55 -27.94 24.73
CA ASP A 318 5.29 -29.16 25.07
C ASP A 318 6.58 -28.88 25.87
N LEU A 319 6.92 -27.60 26.08
CA LEU A 319 8.14 -27.19 26.78
C LEU A 319 8.09 -27.47 28.28
N PHE A 320 6.89 -27.49 28.87
CA PHE A 320 6.70 -27.67 30.30
C PHE A 320 5.48 -28.52 30.60
N ARG A 321 5.50 -29.19 31.75
CA ARG A 321 4.32 -29.87 32.31
C ARG A 321 3.68 -28.93 33.33
N GLN A 322 2.45 -28.49 33.05
CA GLN A 322 1.67 -27.67 33.97
C GLN A 322 0.74 -28.54 34.80
N VAL A 323 0.59 -28.21 36.08
CA VAL A 323 -0.53 -28.68 36.89
C VAL A 323 -1.75 -27.82 36.56
N VAL A 324 -2.72 -28.42 35.87
CA VAL A 324 -3.97 -27.74 35.49
C VAL A 324 -5.06 -28.12 36.49
N PHE A 325 -5.59 -27.12 37.21
CA PHE A 325 -6.71 -27.31 38.13
C PHE A 325 -8.04 -27.35 37.37
N GLU A 326 -8.90 -28.29 37.72
CA GLU A 326 -10.21 -28.48 37.08
C GLU A 326 -11.11 -27.24 37.20
N GLU A 327 -11.93 -26.99 36.16
CA GLU A 327 -12.96 -25.96 36.16
C GLU A 327 -13.97 -26.22 37.29
N GLY A 328 -14.18 -25.22 38.16
CA GLY A 328 -15.05 -25.33 39.33
C GLY A 328 -14.32 -25.67 40.64
N SER A 329 -13.06 -26.11 40.60
CA SER A 329 -12.28 -26.39 41.82
C SER A 329 -11.94 -25.11 42.62
N TRP A 330 -11.80 -25.25 43.93
CA TRP A 330 -11.46 -24.13 44.83
C TRP A 330 -10.10 -23.49 44.46
N MET A 331 -9.10 -24.30 44.11
CA MET A 331 -7.78 -23.85 43.65
C MET A 331 -7.87 -23.03 42.35
N ARG A 332 -8.68 -23.47 41.38
CA ARG A 332 -8.93 -22.70 40.15
C ARG A 332 -9.65 -21.39 40.46
N GLY A 333 -10.57 -21.39 41.43
CA GLY A 333 -11.24 -20.19 41.94
C GLY A 333 -10.27 -19.16 42.51
N ILE A 334 -9.32 -19.60 43.35
CA ILE A 334 -8.25 -18.75 43.90
C ILE A 334 -7.37 -18.20 42.77
N GLN A 335 -6.94 -19.06 41.85
CA GLN A 335 -6.09 -18.67 40.73
C GLN A 335 -6.78 -17.61 39.82
N LYS A 336 -8.07 -17.79 39.51
CA LYS A 336 -8.86 -16.81 38.74
C LYS A 336 -9.07 -15.49 39.50
N ARG A 337 -9.30 -15.53 40.82
CA ARG A 337 -9.40 -14.32 41.66
C ARG A 337 -8.09 -13.54 41.71
N PHE A 338 -6.97 -14.23 41.91
CA PHE A 338 -5.63 -13.63 41.89
C PHE A 338 -5.33 -13.03 40.51
N GLN A 339 -5.62 -13.74 39.42
CA GLN A 339 -5.46 -13.24 38.06
C GLN A 339 -6.26 -11.95 37.82
N LYS A 340 -7.51 -11.88 38.32
CA LYS A 340 -8.38 -10.71 38.15
C LYS A 340 -7.86 -9.49 38.94
N LEU A 341 -7.22 -9.71 40.08
CA LEU A 341 -6.64 -8.68 40.93
C LEU A 341 -5.29 -8.16 40.41
N VAL A 342 -4.39 -9.06 40.03
CA VAL A 342 -2.97 -8.74 39.80
C VAL A 342 -2.60 -8.73 38.30
N GLY A 343 -3.46 -9.28 37.43
CA GLY A 343 -3.25 -9.31 35.99
C GLY A 343 -2.32 -10.41 35.48
N PHE A 344 -1.72 -11.20 36.37
CA PHE A 344 -1.02 -12.45 36.05
C PHE A 344 -1.50 -13.58 36.95
N ALA A 345 -1.43 -14.83 36.46
CA ALA A 345 -1.78 -16.00 37.23
C ALA A 345 -0.53 -16.89 37.39
N PRO A 346 -0.09 -17.20 38.62
CA PRO A 346 1.02 -18.11 38.80
C PRO A 346 0.63 -19.49 38.26
N CYS A 347 1.40 -19.97 37.29
CA CYS A 347 1.29 -21.32 36.79
C CYS A 347 2.18 -22.21 37.68
N VAL A 348 1.64 -23.34 38.14
CA VAL A 348 2.46 -24.38 38.78
C VAL A 348 2.93 -25.30 37.67
N PHE A 349 4.24 -25.31 37.40
CA PHE A 349 4.82 -26.07 36.30
C PHE A 349 6.18 -26.65 36.69
N TYR A 350 6.58 -27.69 35.97
CA TYR A 350 7.92 -28.24 36.00
C TYR A 350 8.36 -28.64 34.60
N GLY A 351 9.66 -28.55 34.35
CA GLY A 351 10.33 -29.08 33.18
C GLY A 351 11.45 -30.01 33.61
N ARG A 352 12.62 -29.87 32.99
CA ARG A 352 13.81 -30.66 33.30
C ARG A 352 14.75 -29.98 34.29
N GLY A 353 15.62 -30.76 34.90
CA GLY A 353 16.73 -30.26 35.71
C GLY A 353 17.89 -29.72 34.87
N LEU A 354 18.82 -29.04 35.55
CA LEU A 354 20.02 -28.44 34.94
C LEU A 354 20.94 -29.51 34.34
N THR A 355 21.12 -30.63 35.04
CA THR A 355 22.13 -31.67 34.75
C THR A 355 21.55 -32.94 34.10
N SER A 356 20.23 -33.14 34.13
CA SER A 356 19.59 -34.33 33.56
C SER A 356 18.22 -34.00 32.98
N ILE A 357 17.89 -34.63 31.85
CA ILE A 357 16.56 -34.50 31.21
C ILE A 357 15.46 -35.25 31.99
N HIS A 358 15.85 -36.21 32.84
CA HIS A 358 14.92 -37.03 33.63
C HIS A 358 14.61 -36.45 35.01
N SER A 359 15.42 -35.51 35.51
CA SER A 359 15.12 -34.83 36.77
C SER A 359 14.09 -33.71 36.56
N ARG A 360 13.22 -33.50 37.55
CA ARG A 360 12.27 -32.37 37.54
C ARG A 360 12.99 -31.08 37.90
N GLY A 361 12.70 -30.00 37.18
CA GLY A 361 13.28 -28.69 37.43
C GLY A 361 12.51 -27.56 36.73
N PHE A 362 13.20 -26.45 36.48
CA PHE A 362 12.60 -25.24 35.90
C PHE A 362 13.05 -24.96 34.45
N LEU A 363 13.89 -25.82 33.85
CA LEU A 363 14.30 -25.67 32.46
C LEU A 363 13.28 -26.30 31.50
N PRO A 364 13.09 -25.73 30.29
CA PRO A 364 12.19 -26.32 29.30
C PRO A 364 12.71 -27.67 28.79
N TYR A 365 11.78 -28.55 28.45
CA TYR A 365 12.07 -29.76 27.68
C TYR A 365 12.59 -29.39 26.27
N PRO A 366 13.55 -30.13 25.70
CA PRO A 366 14.13 -29.82 24.41
C PRO A 366 13.20 -30.27 23.28
N LYS A 367 12.08 -29.56 23.13
CA LYS A 367 11.12 -29.75 22.04
C LYS A 367 11.31 -28.66 20.98
N PRO A 368 11.24 -29.01 19.69
CA PRO A 368 11.39 -28.02 18.63
C PRO A 368 10.23 -27.02 18.68
N ILE A 369 10.55 -25.74 18.51
CA ILE A 369 9.56 -24.68 18.31
C ILE A 369 9.66 -24.23 16.86
N THR A 370 8.53 -24.18 16.16
CA THR A 370 8.47 -23.65 14.79
C THR A 370 7.38 -22.60 14.72
N THR A 371 7.75 -21.37 14.36
CA THR A 371 6.82 -20.27 14.26
C THR A 371 6.55 -19.93 12.81
N VAL A 372 5.27 -19.94 12.43
CA VAL A 372 4.78 -19.61 11.10
C VAL A 372 4.01 -18.30 11.19
N SER A 373 4.31 -17.37 10.31
CA SER A 373 3.64 -16.08 10.16
C SER A 373 3.34 -15.84 8.68
N LEU A 374 2.18 -15.29 8.35
CA LEU A 374 1.84 -14.98 6.95
C LEU A 374 2.82 -13.93 6.40
N SER A 375 3.38 -14.23 5.23
CA SER A 375 4.36 -13.41 4.52
C SER A 375 3.68 -12.17 3.92
N GLY A 376 3.82 -10.99 4.54
CA GLY A 376 3.33 -9.77 3.92
C GLY A 376 3.35 -8.51 4.79
N LEU A 377 4.55 -8.00 5.10
CA LEU A 377 4.72 -6.79 5.89
C LEU A 377 5.12 -5.58 4.99
N SER A 378 4.18 -4.78 4.44
CA SER A 378 4.46 -3.61 3.53
C SER A 378 3.71 -2.31 3.87
N LYS A 379 4.07 -1.05 3.47
CA LYS A 379 3.12 0.13 3.52
C LYS A 379 2.27 0.34 2.30
N ALA A 380 2.85 0.01 1.17
CA ALA A 380 2.30 0.33 -0.13
C ALA A 380 2.37 -0.96 -0.92
N HIS A 381 1.23 -1.59 -1.14
CA HIS A 381 1.21 -2.71 -2.06
C HIS A 381 1.26 -2.16 -3.50
N LEU A 382 1.98 -2.87 -4.35
CA LEU A 382 1.99 -2.58 -5.78
C LEU A 382 0.76 -3.24 -6.38
N VAL A 383 -0.12 -2.46 -7.01
CA VAL A 383 -1.34 -3.00 -7.62
C VAL A 383 -1.24 -2.83 -9.14
N PRO A 384 -1.19 -3.91 -9.93
CA PRO A 384 -1.27 -3.78 -11.38
C PRO A 384 -2.68 -3.37 -11.79
N ALA A 385 -2.79 -2.39 -12.68
CA ALA A 385 -4.03 -2.03 -13.33
C ALA A 385 -3.84 -2.00 -14.85
N PHE A 386 -4.76 -2.63 -15.58
CA PHE A 386 -4.69 -2.71 -17.03
C PHE A 386 -5.99 -2.23 -17.68
N SER A 387 -5.91 -1.35 -18.67
CA SER A 387 -7.03 -0.73 -19.38
C SER A 387 -7.10 -1.23 -20.82
N PHE A 388 -8.00 -2.17 -21.08
CA PHE A 388 -8.30 -2.67 -22.43
C PHE A 388 -9.01 -1.57 -23.24
N GLY A 389 -8.66 -1.43 -24.52
CA GLY A 389 -9.23 -0.44 -25.45
C GLY A 389 -8.58 0.95 -25.43
N GLU A 390 -7.67 1.22 -24.51
CA GLU A 390 -7.03 2.54 -24.34
C GLU A 390 -6.20 2.97 -25.57
N ASN A 391 -5.58 2.03 -26.28
CA ASN A 391 -4.78 2.32 -27.47
C ASN A 391 -5.62 2.55 -28.74
N ASP A 392 -6.93 2.28 -28.71
CA ASP A 392 -7.81 2.34 -29.88
C ASP A 392 -8.51 3.71 -30.04
N LEU A 393 -8.26 4.62 -29.11
CA LEU A 393 -8.93 5.94 -29.04
C LEU A 393 -8.45 6.91 -30.11
N PHE A 394 -7.25 6.70 -30.66
CA PHE A 394 -6.65 7.55 -31.67
C PHE A 394 -5.84 6.75 -32.67
N ARG A 395 -5.63 7.33 -33.85
CA ARG A 395 -4.62 6.88 -34.81
C ARG A 395 -3.38 7.76 -34.64
N GLN A 396 -2.28 7.16 -34.22
CA GLN A 396 -1.00 7.83 -34.11
C GLN A 396 -0.16 7.64 -35.37
N VAL A 397 0.54 8.69 -35.78
CA VAL A 397 1.65 8.60 -36.73
C VAL A 397 2.89 8.19 -35.95
N VAL A 398 3.33 6.95 -36.14
CA VAL A 398 4.53 6.42 -35.49
C VAL A 398 5.71 6.53 -36.44
N PHE A 399 6.72 7.29 -36.03
CA PHE A 399 7.96 7.44 -36.79
C PHE A 399 8.88 6.23 -36.54
N GLU A 400 9.50 5.72 -37.61
CA GLU A 400 10.42 4.57 -37.54
C GLU A 400 11.62 4.86 -36.62
N GLU A 401 12.06 3.83 -35.91
CA GLU A 401 13.27 3.91 -35.08
C GLU A 401 14.51 4.17 -35.94
N GLY A 402 15.35 5.12 -35.52
CA GLY A 402 16.49 5.61 -36.31
C GLY A 402 16.17 6.78 -37.25
N SER A 403 14.90 7.09 -37.52
CA SER A 403 14.54 8.24 -38.37
C SER A 403 14.86 9.59 -37.71
N TRP A 404 15.12 10.61 -38.53
CA TRP A 404 15.40 11.97 -38.04
C TRP A 404 14.23 12.57 -37.25
N MET A 405 12.98 12.33 -37.70
CA MET A 405 11.75 12.74 -37.00
C MET A 405 11.63 12.09 -35.62
N ARG A 406 11.93 10.78 -35.51
CA ARG A 406 11.97 10.08 -34.23
C ARG A 406 13.07 10.64 -33.31
N GLY A 407 14.21 11.01 -33.89
CA GLY A 407 15.31 11.69 -33.19
C GLY A 407 14.89 13.04 -32.59
N ILE A 408 14.18 13.88 -33.36
CA ILE A 408 13.63 15.16 -32.89
C ILE A 408 12.61 14.92 -31.78
N GLN A 409 11.68 13.99 -31.97
CA GLN A 409 10.65 13.66 -31.00
C GLN A 409 11.24 13.21 -29.66
N LYS A 410 12.26 12.34 -29.68
CA LYS A 410 12.98 11.89 -28.47
C LYS A 410 13.77 13.02 -27.79
N ARG A 411 14.42 13.90 -28.57
CA ARG A 411 15.12 15.08 -28.03
C ARG A 411 14.15 16.03 -27.33
N PHE A 412 13.03 16.35 -27.98
CA PHE A 412 11.98 17.18 -27.39
C PHE A 412 11.43 16.57 -26.11
N GLN A 413 11.11 15.26 -26.13
CA GLN A 413 10.63 14.54 -24.96
C GLN A 413 11.63 14.60 -23.79
N LYS A 414 12.93 14.43 -24.06
CA LYS A 414 13.98 14.51 -23.04
C LYS A 414 14.11 15.91 -22.43
N LEU A 415 13.89 16.96 -23.22
CA LEU A 415 13.99 18.35 -22.79
C LEU A 415 12.74 18.82 -22.02
N VAL A 416 11.55 18.49 -22.52
CA VAL A 416 10.28 19.10 -22.06
C VAL A 416 9.48 18.14 -21.17
N GLY A 417 9.79 16.84 -21.19
CA GLY A 417 9.15 15.84 -20.33
C GLY A 417 7.78 15.32 -20.79
N PHE A 418 7.25 15.82 -21.92
CA PHE A 418 6.07 15.27 -22.60
C PHE A 418 6.39 14.86 -24.04
N ALA A 419 5.64 13.89 -24.56
CA ALA A 419 5.82 13.37 -25.90
C ALA A 419 4.92 14.12 -26.91
N PRO A 420 5.48 14.79 -27.93
CA PRO A 420 4.69 15.41 -28.99
C PRO A 420 4.21 14.30 -29.92
N CYS A 421 3.06 13.73 -29.60
CA CYS A 421 2.41 12.70 -30.40
C CYS A 421 1.71 13.38 -31.58
N VAL A 422 2.00 12.93 -32.80
CA VAL A 422 1.19 13.32 -33.97
C VAL A 422 0.09 12.28 -34.10
N PHE A 423 -1.16 12.70 -33.87
CA PHE A 423 -2.31 11.81 -33.86
C PHE A 423 -3.54 12.48 -34.45
N TYR A 424 -4.49 11.66 -34.87
CA TYR A 424 -5.82 12.08 -35.26
C TYR A 424 -6.86 11.07 -34.78
N GLY A 425 -8.04 11.59 -34.45
CA GLY A 425 -9.23 10.80 -34.23
C GLY A 425 -10.32 11.26 -35.20
N ARG A 426 -11.52 11.47 -34.69
CA ARG A 426 -12.66 11.98 -35.45
C ARG A 426 -12.82 13.50 -35.36
N GLY A 427 -13.58 14.06 -36.28
CA GLY A 427 -14.00 15.46 -36.23
C GLY A 427 -15.20 15.70 -35.31
N LEU A 428 -15.48 16.98 -35.08
CA LEU A 428 -16.52 17.45 -34.16
C LEU A 428 -17.93 17.12 -34.65
N THR A 429 -18.18 17.28 -35.95
CA THR A 429 -19.52 17.22 -36.56
C THR A 429 -19.81 15.91 -37.28
N SER A 430 -18.79 15.09 -37.61
CA SER A 430 -18.97 13.81 -38.30
C SER A 430 -17.98 12.76 -37.79
N ILE A 431 -18.47 11.55 -37.52
CA ILE A 431 -17.66 10.40 -37.09
C ILE A 431 -16.69 9.91 -38.17
N HIS A 432 -16.97 10.22 -39.43
CA HIS A 432 -16.13 9.84 -40.58
C HIS A 432 -15.06 10.89 -40.92
N SER A 433 -15.18 12.11 -40.39
CA SER A 433 -14.19 13.16 -40.61
C SER A 433 -12.98 12.99 -39.69
N ARG A 434 -11.77 13.35 -40.15
CA ARG A 434 -10.56 13.35 -39.32
C ARG A 434 -10.52 14.62 -38.46
N GLY A 435 -10.10 14.48 -37.21
CA GLY A 435 -9.97 15.61 -36.29
C GLY A 435 -9.22 15.25 -35.02
N PHE A 436 -9.44 16.02 -33.96
CA PHE A 436 -8.75 15.87 -32.67
C PHE A 436 -9.59 15.17 -31.59
N LEU A 437 -10.84 14.81 -31.89
CA LEU A 437 -11.67 14.09 -30.92
C LEU A 437 -11.35 12.60 -30.95
N PRO A 438 -11.25 11.94 -29.80
CA PRO A 438 -10.99 10.50 -29.73
C PRO A 438 -12.15 9.67 -30.29
N TYR A 439 -11.89 8.46 -30.76
CA TYR A 439 -12.91 7.52 -31.19
C TYR A 439 -13.71 6.99 -29.99
N PRO A 440 -15.03 6.76 -30.14
CA PRO A 440 -15.88 6.19 -29.10
C PRO A 440 -15.65 4.67 -29.01
N LYS A 441 -14.54 4.25 -28.42
CA LYS A 441 -14.21 2.84 -28.21
C LYS A 441 -14.38 2.48 -26.72
N PRO A 442 -14.90 1.27 -26.40
CA PRO A 442 -15.01 0.79 -25.03
C PRO A 442 -13.66 0.77 -24.32
N ILE A 443 -13.62 1.21 -23.07
CA ILE A 443 -12.44 1.08 -22.20
C ILE A 443 -12.81 0.29 -20.96
N THR A 444 -12.10 -0.80 -20.69
CA THR A 444 -12.28 -1.56 -19.44
C THR A 444 -10.99 -1.60 -18.65
N THR A 445 -10.96 -0.93 -17.50
CA THR A 445 -9.84 -0.98 -16.56
C THR A 445 -10.08 -2.05 -15.52
N VAL A 446 -9.18 -3.02 -15.45
CA VAL A 446 -9.17 -4.06 -14.44
C VAL A 446 -8.10 -3.73 -13.40
N ILE A 447 -8.49 -3.67 -12.12
CA ILE A 447 -7.57 -3.55 -10.99
C ILE A 447 -7.26 -4.97 -10.49
N GLY A 448 -5.98 -5.35 -10.52
CA GLY A 448 -5.49 -6.67 -10.14
C GLY A 448 -5.24 -6.86 -8.65
N GLU A 449 -4.67 -8.02 -8.33
CA GLU A 449 -4.30 -8.38 -6.96
C GLU A 449 -3.08 -7.58 -6.47
N PRO A 450 -3.09 -7.05 -5.24
CA PRO A 450 -1.93 -6.36 -4.68
C PRO A 450 -0.72 -7.26 -4.49
N VAL A 451 0.41 -6.89 -5.09
CA VAL A 451 1.73 -7.46 -4.79
C VAL A 451 2.27 -6.82 -3.52
N THR A 452 2.47 -7.63 -2.49
CA THR A 452 2.96 -7.20 -1.18
C THR A 452 4.47 -7.03 -1.18
N VAL A 453 4.97 -5.89 -0.66
CA VAL A 453 6.41 -5.54 -0.71
C VAL A 453 6.96 -5.05 0.64
N PRO A 454 8.05 -5.59 1.17
CA PRO A 454 8.54 -5.25 2.49
C PRO A 454 8.97 -3.79 2.61
N ARG A 455 9.04 -3.27 3.83
CA ARG A 455 9.67 -1.98 4.04
C ARG A 455 11.18 -2.11 4.04
N ILE A 456 11.84 -1.44 3.11
CA ILE A 456 13.29 -1.32 3.09
C ILE A 456 13.64 0.14 2.84
N LYS A 457 14.26 0.81 3.83
CA LYS A 457 14.65 2.23 3.75
C LYS A 457 15.56 2.49 2.54
N GLU A 458 16.51 1.59 2.32
CA GLU A 458 17.48 1.63 1.24
C GLU A 458 17.49 0.28 0.52
N PRO A 459 16.54 0.03 -0.39
CA PRO A 459 16.45 -1.25 -1.06
C PRO A 459 17.61 -1.43 -2.03
N SER A 460 18.24 -2.61 -2.00
CA SER A 460 19.26 -3.01 -2.96
C SER A 460 18.66 -3.13 -4.37
N HIS A 461 19.51 -3.02 -5.39
CA HIS A 461 19.09 -3.20 -6.78
C HIS A 461 18.44 -4.58 -7.01
N GLU A 462 19.03 -5.64 -6.46
CA GLU A 462 18.51 -7.00 -6.55
C GLU A 462 17.11 -7.13 -5.92
N THR A 463 16.89 -6.49 -4.77
CA THR A 463 15.57 -6.52 -4.12
C THR A 463 14.53 -5.78 -4.95
N VAL A 464 14.88 -4.61 -5.49
CA VAL A 464 13.99 -3.88 -6.39
C VAL A 464 13.66 -4.72 -7.63
N ASP A 465 14.64 -5.43 -8.18
CA ASP A 465 14.47 -6.26 -9.37
C ASP A 465 13.57 -7.47 -9.11
N LEU A 466 13.72 -8.10 -7.95
CA LEU A 466 12.83 -9.18 -7.50
C LEU A 466 11.37 -8.73 -7.46
N TYR A 467 11.07 -7.64 -6.76
CA TYR A 467 9.69 -7.15 -6.64
C TYR A 467 9.15 -6.58 -7.95
N HIS A 468 10.02 -6.01 -8.79
CA HIS A 468 9.65 -5.59 -10.14
C HIS A 468 9.28 -6.79 -11.03
N ALA A 469 10.03 -7.90 -10.94
CA ALA A 469 9.70 -9.13 -11.65
C ALA A 469 8.39 -9.76 -11.14
N MET A 470 8.14 -9.71 -9.83
CA MET A 470 6.85 -10.11 -9.24
C MET A 470 5.69 -9.26 -9.77
N TYR A 471 5.88 -7.93 -9.84
CA TYR A 471 4.91 -7.01 -10.41
C TYR A 471 4.62 -7.33 -11.89
N ILE A 472 5.66 -7.52 -12.70
CA ILE A 472 5.51 -7.89 -14.12
C ILE A 472 4.75 -9.21 -14.28
N ARG A 473 5.08 -10.23 -13.49
CA ARG A 473 4.35 -11.51 -13.52
C ARG A 473 2.87 -11.34 -13.17
N SER A 474 2.56 -10.54 -12.15
CA SER A 474 1.18 -10.24 -11.76
C SER A 474 0.43 -9.47 -12.87
N LEU A 475 1.08 -8.50 -13.51
CA LEU A 475 0.52 -7.75 -14.64
C LEU A 475 0.26 -8.63 -15.87
N LEU A 476 1.21 -9.51 -16.23
CA LEU A 476 1.05 -10.46 -17.33
C LEU A 476 -0.10 -11.44 -17.06
N LYS A 477 -0.21 -11.94 -15.84
CA LYS A 477 -1.34 -12.77 -15.41
C LYS A 477 -2.66 -12.01 -15.57
N LEU A 478 -2.73 -10.78 -15.03
CA LEU A 478 -3.92 -9.93 -15.13
C LEU A 478 -4.35 -9.68 -16.58
N PHE A 479 -3.39 -9.45 -17.48
CA PHE A 479 -3.65 -9.28 -18.90
C PHE A 479 -4.19 -10.57 -19.52
N ASN A 480 -3.50 -11.70 -19.35
CA ASN A 480 -3.87 -12.97 -19.95
C ASN A 480 -5.23 -13.49 -19.46
N ASP A 481 -5.54 -13.33 -18.17
CA ASP A 481 -6.82 -13.76 -17.58
C ASP A 481 -8.04 -12.98 -18.12
N HIS A 482 -7.81 -11.85 -18.80
CA HIS A 482 -8.87 -10.92 -19.17
C HIS A 482 -8.88 -10.49 -20.65
N LYS A 483 -7.81 -10.76 -21.41
CA LYS A 483 -7.66 -10.28 -22.80
C LYS A 483 -8.80 -10.72 -23.72
N ALA A 484 -9.16 -12.00 -23.71
CA ALA A 484 -10.25 -12.51 -24.54
C ALA A 484 -11.62 -11.96 -24.16
N LYS A 485 -11.85 -11.77 -22.85
CA LYS A 485 -13.11 -11.21 -22.34
C LYS A 485 -13.33 -9.78 -22.83
N TYR A 486 -12.27 -9.01 -23.05
CA TYR A 486 -12.35 -7.59 -23.40
C TYR A 486 -11.86 -7.29 -24.82
N GLY A 487 -12.05 -8.25 -25.74
CA GLY A 487 -12.00 -8.02 -27.18
C GLY A 487 -10.64 -8.23 -27.85
N LEU A 488 -9.65 -8.76 -27.13
CA LEU A 488 -8.38 -9.21 -27.72
C LEU A 488 -8.46 -10.70 -28.07
N SER A 489 -7.61 -11.15 -28.99
CA SER A 489 -7.44 -12.57 -29.31
C SER A 489 -6.66 -13.30 -28.22
N GLU A 490 -6.88 -14.61 -28.07
CA GLU A 490 -6.03 -15.45 -27.22
C GLU A 490 -4.56 -15.46 -27.66
N ALA A 491 -4.31 -15.21 -28.95
CA ALA A 491 -2.96 -15.08 -29.51
C ALA A 491 -2.32 -13.71 -29.25
N ASP A 492 -3.07 -12.71 -28.77
CA ASP A 492 -2.51 -11.38 -28.53
C ASP A 492 -1.57 -11.42 -27.31
N GLU A 493 -0.39 -10.84 -27.49
CA GLU A 493 0.66 -10.79 -26.48
C GLU A 493 0.92 -9.37 -25.98
N LEU A 494 1.16 -9.26 -24.68
CA LEU A 494 1.60 -8.02 -24.05
C LEU A 494 3.11 -7.87 -24.18
N ARG A 495 3.56 -6.89 -24.98
CA ARG A 495 4.99 -6.62 -25.15
C ARG A 495 5.49 -5.71 -24.03
N ILE A 496 6.44 -6.18 -23.23
CA ILE A 496 7.05 -5.39 -22.15
C ILE A 496 8.50 -5.06 -22.52
N LEU A 497 8.79 -3.78 -22.73
CA LEU A 497 10.10 -3.25 -23.14
C LEU A 497 10.83 -2.53 -22.01
#